data_AF-A0A1F1JTS7-F1
#
_entry.id   AF-A0A1F1JTS7-F1
#
_cell.length_a   1.000
_cell.length_b   1.000
_cell.length_c   1.000
_cell.angle_alpha   90.00
_cell.angle_beta   90.00
_cell.angle_gamma   90.00
#
_symmetry.space_group_name_H-M   'P 1'
#
loop_
_entity.id
_entity.type
_entity.pdbx_description
1 polymer ?
#
loop_
_entity_poly.entity_id
_entity_poly.type
_entity_poly.pdbx_seq_one_letter_code
_entity_poly.pdbx_strand_id
1 'polypeptide(L)'
;MSAMDAVQHVDAVTRRVEPLGEGWVLSLSRVVPGVPRTVWPHWQQAVASTGARADELLDPEGWRGSLEVDGVTSWVAADLARDGGQTVLTVQHALPAGVVDGPQQDVAAALVARGLVWDRLLWGLGRAVEAERGELEDVPAREDEAADAASELWRVAARQAGIHPR
;
A
#
# COMPACT_ATOMS: atom_id res chain seq x y z
N MET A 1 -0.51 8.08 25.59
CA MET A 1 0.02 6.93 24.83
C MET A 1 0.77 7.47 23.62
N SER A 2 1.93 6.87 23.35
CA SER A 2 3.07 7.50 22.67
C SER A 2 3.01 7.34 21.14
N ALA A 3 4.02 7.87 20.44
CA ALA A 3 4.35 7.65 19.03
C ALA A 3 4.41 6.17 18.57
N MET A 4 4.00 5.22 19.42
CA MET A 4 4.03 3.79 19.22
C MET A 4 3.07 3.31 18.12
N ASP A 5 1.87 3.88 17.97
CA ASP A 5 0.89 3.42 16.96
C ASP A 5 1.34 3.73 15.51
N ALA A 6 1.94 4.91 15.30
CA ALA A 6 2.49 5.29 13.99
C ALA A 6 3.73 4.51 13.63
N VAL A 7 4.63 4.31 14.59
CA VAL A 7 5.81 3.48 14.41
C VAL A 7 5.41 2.02 14.18
N GLN A 8 4.44 1.48 14.92
CA GLN A 8 3.94 0.11 14.75
C GLN A 8 3.31 -0.13 13.39
N HIS A 9 2.54 0.83 12.87
CA HIS A 9 2.02 0.71 11.50
C HIS A 9 3.17 0.70 10.48
N VAL A 10 4.09 1.65 10.60
CA VAL A 10 5.20 1.80 9.65
C VAL A 10 6.09 0.54 9.66
N ASP A 11 6.35 -0.02 10.83
CA ASP A 11 7.12 -1.25 11.06
C ASP A 11 6.38 -2.52 10.60
N ALA A 12 5.05 -2.53 10.66
CA ALA A 12 4.23 -3.68 10.25
C ALA A 12 4.04 -3.79 8.74
N VAL A 13 4.57 -2.84 7.95
CA VAL A 13 4.47 -2.83 6.50
C VAL A 13 5.84 -3.09 5.87
N THR A 14 5.97 -4.21 5.17
CA THR A 14 7.15 -4.45 4.32
C THR A 14 6.97 -3.74 2.99
N ARG A 15 8.00 -3.06 2.48
CA ARG A 15 7.97 -2.29 1.23
C ARG A 15 9.11 -2.72 0.31
N ARG A 16 8.84 -2.80 -0.99
CA ARG A 16 9.83 -3.13 -2.02
C ARG A 16 9.51 -2.42 -3.31
N VAL A 17 10.56 -1.99 -4.00
CA VAL A 17 10.49 -1.51 -5.39
C VAL A 17 11.28 -2.49 -6.24
N GLU A 18 10.73 -2.91 -7.36
CA GLU A 18 11.40 -3.79 -8.32
C GLU A 18 11.38 -3.15 -9.71
N PRO A 19 12.54 -3.00 -10.38
CA PRO A 19 12.57 -2.63 -11.78
C PRO A 19 12.05 -3.80 -12.64
N LEU A 20 11.19 -3.48 -13.59
CA LEU A 20 10.84 -4.35 -14.71
C LEU A 20 11.44 -3.79 -16.00
N GLY A 21 11.57 -4.62 -17.03
CA GLY A 21 12.08 -4.18 -18.33
C GLY A 21 11.31 -2.99 -18.93
N GLU A 22 10.02 -2.87 -18.63
CA GLU A 22 9.13 -1.82 -19.15
C GLU A 22 8.45 -1.00 -18.02
N GLY A 23 9.03 -0.94 -16.82
CA GLY A 23 8.43 -0.17 -15.72
C GLY A 23 8.93 -0.56 -14.33
N TRP A 24 8.04 -0.45 -13.34
CA TRP A 24 8.34 -0.68 -11.94
C TRP A 24 7.21 -1.43 -11.26
N VAL A 25 7.53 -2.23 -10.25
CA VAL A 25 6.55 -2.81 -9.33
C VAL A 25 6.81 -2.27 -7.94
N LEU A 26 5.78 -1.67 -7.34
CA LEU A 26 5.73 -1.40 -5.92
C LEU A 26 5.07 -2.61 -5.25
N SER A 27 5.75 -3.22 -4.30
CA SER A 27 5.18 -4.29 -3.48
C SER A 27 5.14 -3.85 -2.03
N LEU A 28 4.01 -4.08 -1.38
CA LEU A 28 3.79 -3.75 0.02
C LEU A 28 2.92 -4.81 0.67
N SER A 29 3.28 -5.24 1.88
CA SER A 29 2.52 -6.24 2.62
C SER A 29 2.31 -5.79 4.05
N ARG A 30 1.11 -6.04 4.58
CA ARG A 30 0.73 -5.72 5.96
C ARG A 30 0.02 -6.90 6.60
N VAL A 31 0.34 -7.14 7.87
CA VAL A 31 -0.46 -8.00 8.73
C VAL A 31 -1.67 -7.20 9.25
N VAL A 32 -2.87 -7.73 9.00
CA VAL A 32 -4.15 -7.17 9.44
C VAL A 32 -4.80 -8.14 10.43
N PRO A 33 -5.34 -7.65 11.57
CA PRO A 33 -6.05 -8.51 12.51
C PRO A 33 -7.25 -9.22 11.86
N GLY A 34 -7.49 -10.49 12.24
CA GLY A 34 -8.64 -11.25 11.76
C GLY A 34 -8.33 -12.17 10.59
N VAL A 35 -9.38 -12.59 9.88
CA VAL A 35 -9.31 -13.60 8.81
C VAL A 35 -9.71 -12.99 7.47
N PRO A 36 -9.31 -13.54 6.31
CA PRO A 36 -9.54 -12.89 5.01
C PRO A 36 -10.99 -12.45 4.78
N ARG A 37 -11.97 -13.28 5.17
CA ARG A 37 -13.40 -12.96 5.07
C ARG A 37 -13.85 -11.75 5.88
N THR A 38 -13.20 -11.44 7.00
CA THR A 38 -13.53 -10.24 7.80
C THR A 38 -12.81 -9.01 7.26
N VAL A 39 -11.62 -9.17 6.67
CA VAL A 39 -10.84 -8.06 6.10
C VAL A 39 -11.39 -7.65 4.72
N TRP A 40 -11.91 -8.59 3.95
CA TRP A 40 -12.32 -8.39 2.56
C TRP A 40 -13.33 -7.27 2.32
N PRO A 41 -14.44 -7.13 3.09
CA PRO A 41 -15.38 -6.02 2.88
C PRO A 41 -14.74 -4.64 3.08
N HIS A 42 -13.85 -4.51 4.07
CA HIS A 42 -13.11 -3.27 4.32
C HIS A 42 -12.09 -2.97 3.22
N TRP A 43 -11.44 -4.01 2.69
CA TRP A 43 -10.57 -3.86 1.53
C TRP A 43 -11.34 -3.32 0.32
N GLN A 44 -12.49 -3.91 0.00
CA GLN A 44 -13.33 -3.47 -1.12
C GLN A 44 -13.77 -2.01 -0.97
N GLN A 45 -14.17 -1.60 0.24
CA GLN A 45 -14.53 -0.22 0.53
C GLN A 45 -13.32 0.73 0.40
N ALA A 46 -12.16 0.33 0.92
CA ALA A 46 -10.95 1.15 0.91
C ALA A 46 -10.40 1.32 -0.52
N VAL A 47 -10.33 0.25 -1.31
CA VAL A 47 -9.82 0.32 -2.69
C VAL A 47 -10.74 1.12 -3.61
N ALA A 48 -12.06 1.08 -3.41
CA ALA A 48 -12.99 1.91 -4.16
C ALA A 48 -12.73 3.41 -4.00
N SER A 49 -12.18 3.84 -2.84
CA SER A 49 -11.83 5.25 -2.60
C SER A 49 -10.61 5.74 -3.39
N THR A 50 -9.80 4.83 -3.94
CA THR A 50 -8.60 5.17 -4.74
C THR A 50 -8.91 5.54 -6.18
N GLY A 51 -10.13 5.28 -6.66
CA GLY A 51 -10.49 5.38 -8.08
C GLY A 51 -10.05 4.17 -8.91
N ALA A 52 -9.42 3.16 -8.30
CA ALA A 52 -9.07 1.93 -8.99
C ALA A 52 -10.33 1.15 -9.39
N ARG A 53 -10.29 0.54 -10.58
CA ARG A 53 -11.36 -0.29 -11.14
C ARG A 53 -11.01 -1.76 -10.97
N ALA A 54 -11.98 -2.55 -10.52
CA ALA A 54 -11.81 -3.99 -10.43
C ALA A 54 -11.96 -4.61 -11.83
N ASP A 55 -10.95 -5.37 -12.24
CA ASP A 55 -10.96 -6.15 -13.48
C ASP A 55 -11.31 -7.63 -13.18
N GLU A 56 -10.87 -8.15 -12.03
CA GLU A 56 -11.15 -9.51 -11.56
C GLU A 56 -11.28 -9.56 -10.03
N LEU A 57 -12.25 -10.35 -9.53
CA LEU A 57 -12.46 -10.61 -8.11
C LEU A 57 -12.21 -12.10 -7.81
N LEU A 58 -11.21 -12.39 -6.98
CA LEU A 58 -10.87 -13.73 -6.49
C LEU A 58 -11.35 -13.89 -5.04
N ASP A 59 -12.61 -13.54 -4.76
CA ASP A 59 -13.15 -13.39 -3.41
C ASP A 59 -12.99 -14.65 -2.51
N PRO A 60 -12.45 -14.54 -1.28
CA PRO A 60 -11.85 -13.36 -0.62
C PRO A 60 -10.32 -13.31 -0.74
N GLU A 61 -9.75 -14.19 -1.56
CA GLU A 61 -8.33 -14.51 -1.66
C GLU A 61 -7.56 -13.46 -2.44
N GLY A 62 -8.21 -12.70 -3.32
CA GLY A 62 -7.54 -11.64 -4.03
C GLY A 62 -8.43 -10.75 -4.89
N TRP A 63 -7.81 -9.68 -5.36
CA TRP A 63 -8.40 -8.64 -6.18
C TRP A 63 -7.40 -8.27 -7.27
N ARG A 64 -7.86 -8.07 -8.50
CA ARG A 64 -7.05 -7.51 -9.59
C ARG A 64 -7.80 -6.33 -10.19
N GLY A 65 -7.04 -5.29 -10.53
CA GLY A 65 -7.64 -4.12 -11.12
C GLY A 65 -6.63 -3.19 -11.75
N SER A 66 -7.16 -2.06 -12.19
CA SER A 66 -6.41 -1.03 -12.89
C SER A 66 -6.67 0.34 -12.27
N LEU A 67 -5.67 1.20 -12.35
CA LEU A 67 -5.75 2.59 -11.90
C LEU A 67 -5.25 3.49 -13.04
N GLU A 68 -6.10 4.41 -13.48
CA GLU A 68 -5.76 5.41 -14.48
C GLU A 68 -5.50 6.75 -13.80
N VAL A 69 -4.31 7.30 -13.98
CA VAL A 69 -3.95 8.64 -13.52
C VAL A 69 -3.26 9.38 -14.65
N ASP A 70 -3.75 10.59 -14.94
CA ASP A 70 -3.20 11.48 -15.98
C ASP A 70 -3.05 10.79 -17.35
N GLY A 71 -4.01 9.93 -17.70
CA GLY A 71 -4.03 9.17 -18.96
C GLY A 71 -3.09 7.97 -19.01
N VAL A 72 -2.44 7.62 -17.89
CA VAL A 72 -1.59 6.44 -17.78
C VAL A 72 -2.29 5.37 -16.93
N THR A 73 -2.50 4.20 -17.54
CA THR A 73 -3.05 3.03 -16.87
C THR A 73 -1.93 2.25 -16.17
N SER A 74 -2.21 1.83 -14.94
CA SER A 74 -1.35 0.99 -14.10
C SER A 74 -2.17 -0.17 -13.55
N TRP A 75 -1.51 -1.27 -13.16
CA TRP A 75 -2.19 -2.51 -12.76
C TRP A 75 -1.87 -2.89 -11.33
N VAL A 76 -2.90 -3.29 -10.61
CA VAL A 76 -2.83 -3.57 -9.19
C VAL A 76 -3.33 -4.97 -8.93
N ALA A 77 -2.55 -5.73 -8.16
CA ALA A 77 -2.95 -7.00 -7.60
C ALA A 77 -2.93 -6.89 -6.08
N ALA A 78 -3.95 -7.44 -5.42
CA ALA A 78 -3.96 -7.59 -3.98
C ALA A 78 -4.35 -9.02 -3.62
N ASP A 79 -3.65 -9.61 -2.65
CA ASP A 79 -3.86 -10.98 -2.20
C ASP A 79 -4.01 -11.01 -0.68
N LEU A 80 -4.99 -11.78 -0.20
CA LEU A 80 -5.22 -12.01 1.21
C LEU A 80 -4.92 -13.47 1.54
N ALA A 81 -3.91 -13.68 2.38
CA ALA A 81 -3.53 -15.00 2.87
C ALA A 81 -3.70 -15.08 4.38
N ARG A 82 -3.82 -16.31 4.90
CA ARG A 82 -3.70 -16.56 6.34
C ARG A 82 -2.26 -16.88 6.71
N ASP A 83 -1.78 -16.25 7.77
CA ASP A 83 -0.52 -16.60 8.43
C ASP A 83 -0.71 -16.60 9.95
N GLY A 84 -0.43 -17.72 10.61
CA GLY A 84 -0.49 -17.81 12.09
C GLY A 84 -1.83 -17.41 12.74
N GLY A 85 -2.96 -17.44 12.02
CA GLY A 85 -4.27 -16.97 12.51
C GLY A 85 -4.56 -15.48 12.25
N GLN A 86 -3.62 -14.77 11.63
CA GLN A 86 -3.75 -13.39 11.14
C GLN A 86 -3.93 -13.40 9.62
N THR A 87 -4.33 -12.24 9.06
CA THR A 87 -4.42 -12.05 7.62
C THR A 87 -3.22 -11.26 7.15
N VAL A 88 -2.51 -11.76 6.14
CA VAL A 88 -1.49 -10.99 5.42
C VAL A 88 -2.15 -10.47 4.15
N LEU A 89 -2.19 -9.16 4.00
CA LEU A 89 -2.59 -8.49 2.78
C LEU A 89 -1.32 -8.03 2.04
N THR A 90 -1.11 -8.55 0.84
CA THR A 90 -0.06 -8.11 -0.07
C THR A 90 -0.70 -7.33 -1.21
N VAL A 91 -0.12 -6.18 -1.55
CA VAL A 91 -0.50 -5.37 -2.71
C VAL A 91 0.73 -5.21 -3.59
N GLN A 92 0.54 -5.42 -4.89
CA GLN A 92 1.52 -5.17 -5.94
C GLN A 92 0.93 -4.18 -6.91
N HIS A 93 1.67 -3.11 -7.20
CA HIS A 93 1.28 -2.08 -8.15
C HIS A 93 2.33 -1.97 -9.25
N ALA A 94 1.99 -2.47 -10.44
CA ALA A 94 2.79 -2.35 -11.64
C ALA A 94 2.54 -1.01 -12.33
N LEU A 95 3.60 -0.23 -12.46
CA LEU A 95 3.64 1.10 -13.06
C LEU A 95 4.44 1.01 -14.37
N PRO A 96 3.83 1.30 -15.54
CA PRO A 96 4.59 1.32 -16.78
C PRO A 96 5.65 2.42 -16.78
N ALA A 97 6.72 2.25 -17.57
CA ALA A 97 7.83 3.20 -17.65
C ALA A 97 7.37 4.62 -18.03
N GLY A 98 6.33 4.73 -18.87
CA GLY A 98 5.73 6.00 -19.29
C GLY A 98 4.95 6.76 -18.21
N VAL A 99 4.77 6.19 -17.00
CA VAL A 99 4.26 6.95 -15.83
C VAL A 99 5.23 8.07 -15.45
N VAL A 100 6.50 7.98 -15.88
CA VAL A 100 7.51 8.98 -15.56
C VAL A 100 8.43 9.25 -16.76
N ASP A 101 7.95 10.06 -17.70
CA ASP A 101 8.83 10.68 -18.70
C ASP A 101 9.57 11.87 -18.08
N GLY A 102 10.66 11.61 -17.36
CA GLY A 102 11.46 12.63 -16.67
C GLY A 102 12.83 12.16 -16.18
N PRO A 103 13.71 13.07 -15.73
CA PRO A 103 14.95 12.71 -15.03
C PRO A 103 14.68 11.74 -13.86
N GLN A 104 15.66 10.88 -13.51
CA GLN A 104 15.52 9.83 -12.46
C GLN A 104 14.94 10.31 -11.12
N GLN A 105 15.10 11.59 -10.78
CA GLN A 105 14.51 12.21 -9.59
C GLN A 105 12.98 12.25 -9.64
N ASP A 106 12.38 12.43 -10.82
CA ASP A 106 10.93 12.43 -11.02
C ASP A 106 10.39 11.00 -10.88
N VAL A 107 11.23 9.99 -11.18
CA VAL A 107 10.90 8.57 -11.02
C VAL A 107 10.81 8.22 -9.54
N ALA A 108 11.82 8.60 -8.76
CA ALA A 108 11.82 8.37 -7.31
C ALA A 108 10.60 9.05 -6.65
N ALA A 109 10.31 10.30 -7.00
CA ALA A 109 9.18 11.04 -6.46
C ALA A 109 7.83 10.39 -6.81
N ALA A 110 7.65 9.97 -8.07
CA ALA A 110 6.42 9.30 -8.51
C ALA A 110 6.21 7.96 -7.80
N LEU A 111 7.28 7.16 -7.62
CA LEU A 111 7.21 5.88 -6.92
C LEU A 111 6.87 6.07 -5.44
N VAL A 112 7.50 7.03 -4.76
CA VAL A 112 7.20 7.38 -3.36
C VAL A 112 5.76 7.84 -3.23
N ALA A 113 5.32 8.79 -4.05
CA ALA A 113 3.96 9.30 -4.03
C ALA A 113 2.93 8.18 -4.22
N ARG A 114 3.21 7.24 -5.13
CA ARG A 114 2.33 6.10 -5.37
C ARG A 114 2.34 5.07 -4.26
N GLY A 115 3.50 4.80 -3.67
CA GLY A 115 3.63 3.93 -2.50
C GLY A 115 2.84 4.46 -1.30
N LEU A 116 2.87 5.77 -1.08
CA LEU A 116 2.14 6.45 -0.01
C LEU A 116 0.61 6.32 -0.12
N VAL A 117 0.06 6.29 -1.34
CA VAL A 117 -1.38 6.05 -1.54
C VAL A 117 -1.79 4.71 -0.94
N TRP A 118 -1.00 3.67 -1.19
CA TRP A 118 -1.28 2.34 -0.70
C TRP A 118 -0.99 2.18 0.80
N ASP A 119 0.08 2.79 1.31
CA ASP A 119 0.35 2.84 2.75
C ASP A 119 -0.84 3.46 3.51
N ARG A 120 -1.34 4.60 3.03
CA ARG A 120 -2.49 5.28 3.63
C ARG A 120 -3.76 4.42 3.59
N LEU A 121 -4.00 3.74 2.48
CA LEU A 121 -5.10 2.80 2.36
C LEU A 121 -4.97 1.65 3.37
N LEU A 122 -3.80 1.02 3.45
CA LEU A 122 -3.54 -0.06 4.39
C LEU A 122 -3.64 0.41 5.83
N TRP A 123 -3.21 1.64 6.14
CA TRP A 123 -3.40 2.29 7.43
C TRP A 123 -4.88 2.31 7.80
N GLY A 124 -5.70 2.93 6.94
CA GLY A 124 -7.14 3.08 7.13
C GLY A 124 -7.85 1.72 7.27
N LEU A 125 -7.43 0.74 6.47
CA LEU A 125 -7.94 -0.64 6.54
C LEU A 125 -7.71 -1.27 7.92
N GLY A 126 -6.48 -1.20 8.44
CA GLY A 126 -6.16 -1.76 9.76
C GLY A 126 -7.02 -1.13 10.87
N ARG A 127 -7.14 0.20 10.85
CA ARG A 127 -7.98 0.96 11.80
C ARG A 127 -9.45 0.55 11.71
N ALA A 128 -10.00 0.40 10.50
CA ALA A 128 -11.39 0.02 10.30
C ALA A 128 -11.68 -1.38 10.88
N VAL A 129 -10.78 -2.33 10.67
CA VAL A 129 -10.89 -3.70 11.20
C VAL A 129 -10.75 -3.73 12.72
N GLU A 130 -9.81 -2.98 13.29
CA GLU A 130 -9.64 -2.86 14.75
C GLU A 130 -10.85 -2.21 15.42
N ALA A 131 -11.42 -1.18 14.78
CA ALA A 131 -12.62 -0.49 15.27
C ALA A 131 -13.83 -1.42 15.33
N GLU A 132 -14.05 -2.25 14.29
CA GLU A 132 -15.15 -3.22 14.27
C GLU A 132 -15.02 -4.26 15.40
N ARG A 133 -13.79 -4.58 15.80
CA ARG A 133 -13.50 -5.52 16.90
C ARG A 133 -13.60 -4.89 18.28
N GLY A 134 -13.83 -3.57 18.37
CA GLY A 134 -13.79 -2.83 19.64
C GLY A 134 -12.39 -2.75 20.25
N GLU A 135 -11.34 -2.96 19.43
CA GLU A 135 -9.93 -2.94 19.84
C GLU A 135 -9.29 -1.56 19.63
N LEU A 136 -10.02 -0.63 19.02
CA LEU A 136 -9.52 0.72 18.76
C LEU A 136 -9.76 1.62 19.98
N GLU A 137 -8.69 2.05 20.64
CA GLU A 137 -8.75 3.15 21.60
C GLU A 137 -8.83 4.50 20.86
N ASP A 138 -9.47 5.49 21.50
CA ASP A 138 -9.71 6.84 20.97
C ASP A 138 -8.41 7.67 20.95
N VAL A 139 -7.46 7.24 20.12
CA VAL A 139 -6.14 7.85 19.95
C VAL A 139 -6.16 8.80 18.76
N PRO A 140 -5.74 10.08 18.92
CA PRO A 140 -5.60 11.01 17.81
C PRO A 140 -4.70 10.42 16.73
N ALA A 141 -5.21 10.32 15.50
CA ALA A 141 -4.44 9.82 14.37
C ALA A 141 -3.24 10.77 14.12
N ARG A 142 -2.01 10.26 14.26
CA ARG A 142 -0.78 10.96 13.85
C ARG A 142 -0.44 10.62 12.40
N GLU A 143 -1.41 10.84 11.53
CA GLU A 143 -1.35 10.44 10.12
C GLU A 143 -0.18 11.09 9.37
N ASP A 144 0.13 12.36 9.70
CA ASP A 144 1.24 13.09 9.09
C ASP A 144 2.61 12.48 9.48
N GLU A 145 2.82 12.15 10.76
CA GLU A 145 4.07 11.51 11.24
C GLU A 145 4.26 10.13 10.59
N ALA A 146 3.18 9.37 10.42
CA ALA A 146 3.19 8.08 9.73
C ALA A 146 3.50 8.22 8.24
N ALA A 147 2.93 9.21 7.58
CA ALA A 147 3.17 9.49 6.17
C ALA A 147 4.63 9.90 5.92
N ASP A 148 5.20 10.74 6.80
CA ASP A 148 6.61 11.12 6.72
C ASP A 148 7.54 9.91 6.88
N ALA A 149 7.30 9.07 7.89
CA ALA A 149 8.09 7.87 8.11
C ALA A 149 7.95 6.85 6.95
N ALA A 150 6.74 6.64 6.43
CA ALA A 150 6.51 5.80 5.26
C ALA A 150 7.22 6.35 4.01
N SER A 151 7.25 7.67 3.85
CA SER A 151 7.94 8.36 2.75
C SER A 151 9.44 8.06 2.76
N GLU A 152 10.08 8.15 3.93
CA GLU A 152 11.50 7.78 4.05
C GLU A 152 11.76 6.31 3.72
N LEU A 153 10.90 5.39 4.16
CA LEU A 153 11.04 3.97 3.84
C LEU A 153 10.84 3.68 2.34
N TRP A 154 9.93 4.38 1.67
CA TRP A 154 9.81 4.29 0.21
C TRP A 154 11.05 4.82 -0.52
N ARG A 155 11.68 5.89 -0.03
CA ARG A 155 12.94 6.38 -0.59
C ARG A 155 14.06 5.35 -0.41
N VAL A 156 14.12 4.68 0.75
CA VAL A 156 15.05 3.56 0.96
C VAL A 156 14.79 2.42 -0.02
N ALA A 157 13.54 2.01 -0.21
CA ALA A 157 13.17 0.95 -1.15
C ALA A 157 13.53 1.31 -2.61
N ALA A 158 13.24 2.55 -3.03
CA ALA A 158 13.63 3.05 -4.34
C ALA A 158 15.15 3.03 -4.53
N ARG A 159 15.92 3.45 -3.50
CA ARG A 159 17.39 3.40 -3.54
C ARG A 159 17.94 1.99 -3.63
N GLN A 160 17.35 1.02 -2.93
CA GLN A 160 17.71 -0.39 -3.02
C GLN A 160 17.43 -0.96 -4.43
N ALA A 161 16.41 -0.44 -5.11
CA ALA A 161 16.10 -0.76 -6.50
C ALA A 161 17.03 -0.05 -7.52
N GLY A 162 18.04 0.71 -7.07
CA GLY A 162 18.99 1.40 -7.92
C GLY A 162 18.54 2.79 -8.39
N ILE A 163 17.46 3.34 -7.82
CA ILE A 163 16.98 4.69 -8.13
C ILE A 163 17.64 5.68 -7.16
N HIS A 164 18.46 6.59 -7.68
CA HIS A 164 19.16 7.57 -6.88
C HIS A 164 18.50 8.95 -7.03
N PRO A 165 17.73 9.43 -6.03
CA PRO A 165 17.38 10.84 -5.97
C PRO A 165 18.68 11.64 -5.78
N ARG A 166 18.87 12.71 -6.57
CA ARG A 166 20.00 13.63 -6.40
C ARG A 166 19.79 14.58 -5.23
#